data_AF-A0A1S3ILG5-F1
#
_entry.id   AF-A0A1S3ILG5-F1
#
_cell.length_a   1.000
_cell.length_b   1.000
_cell.length_c   1.000
_cell.angle_alpha   90.00
_cell.angle_beta   90.00
_cell.angle_gamma   90.00
#
_symmetry.space_group_name_H-M   'P 1'
#
loop_
_entity.id
_entity.type
_entity.pdbx_description
1 polymer ?
#
loop_
_entity_poly.entity_id
_entity_poly.type
_entity_poly.pdbx_seq_one_letter_code
_entity_poly.pdbx_strand_id
1 'polypeptide(L)'
;MGSSLRSKLLLYYMSCTSNPVTAARFSYWLSSVLSEEILHSPYSKRGEEILEALANFTDFLQESVPVCETFLTKYLHLWDGTSYRIYILVLITRFRLYPFSTLNDLLLEPLRKLFFCSNVYFKCQLLICLRKLLQNFITVELERYNTTLRRQENVLENTTETFNHVSLFVEEVEKFQPLQTVAEFIDFVDAMCLVGLGLEKDNALMMSCVLDFFELVSSLTVQYGTPFVLLPSRGLIYKGLFANNGMTCSRMCGILLNCRNGFLKLKSMPKPDNLGLVNIDVNSIDTLNACVLDFCDSLWRYRAFKKDTRYPTAFTVEDGVVEALSVPRVNECFSLHRHQAFLGFAWAYLKEFQPPEKKVHPDQIKQAKRSYLEFLRREQLHGIAEFIEQFIKKASSSMSKSHIAASMASP
;
A
#
# COMPACT_ATOMS: atom_id res chain seq x y z
N MET A 1 7.77 37.73 -10.96
CA MET A 1 7.45 37.03 -9.69
C MET A 1 7.09 35.56 -9.93
N GLY A 2 6.34 35.17 -10.97
CA GLY A 2 6.30 33.75 -11.39
C GLY A 2 7.69 33.17 -11.74
N SER A 3 8.57 34.02 -12.27
CA SER A 3 10.01 33.76 -12.44
C SER A 3 10.76 33.44 -11.13
N SER A 4 10.25 33.89 -9.99
CA SER A 4 10.84 33.68 -8.67
C SER A 4 10.70 32.23 -8.21
N LEU A 5 9.55 31.57 -8.46
CA LEU A 5 9.36 30.13 -8.21
C LEU A 5 10.32 29.26 -9.02
N ARG A 6 10.71 29.72 -10.22
CA ARG A 6 11.65 29.02 -11.11
C ARG A 6 13.12 29.30 -10.77
N SER A 7 13.40 30.28 -9.91
CA SER A 7 14.76 30.68 -9.57
C SER A 7 15.35 29.76 -8.51
N LYS A 8 16.27 28.88 -8.91
CA LYS A 8 17.03 28.02 -7.98
C LYS A 8 17.75 28.81 -6.90
N LEU A 9 18.23 30.02 -7.21
CA LEU A 9 18.89 30.89 -6.25
C LEU A 9 17.96 31.36 -5.13
N LEU A 10 16.69 31.62 -5.46
CA LEU A 10 15.69 31.97 -4.44
C LEU A 10 15.34 30.76 -3.57
N LEU A 11 15.27 29.55 -4.14
CA LEU A 11 15.08 28.30 -3.40
C LEU A 11 16.18 28.10 -2.37
N TYR A 12 17.44 28.22 -2.80
CA TYR A 12 18.59 28.09 -1.91
C TYR A 12 18.61 29.21 -0.87
N TYR A 13 18.32 30.46 -1.26
CA TYR A 13 18.25 31.57 -0.32
C TYR A 13 17.19 31.35 0.75
N MET A 14 15.97 30.94 0.38
CA MET A 14 14.89 30.67 1.34
C MET A 14 15.26 29.51 2.28
N SER A 15 15.84 28.44 1.73
CA SER A 15 16.26 27.27 2.52
C SER A 15 17.40 27.60 3.49
N CYS A 16 18.37 28.42 3.08
CA CYS A 16 19.56 28.72 3.87
C CYS A 16 19.34 29.86 4.88
N THR A 17 18.48 30.83 4.59
CA THR A 17 18.32 32.01 5.46
C THR A 17 17.17 31.91 6.46
N SER A 18 16.21 31.01 6.25
CA SER A 18 15.06 30.75 7.15
C SER A 18 14.41 32.03 7.71
N ASN A 19 14.34 33.10 6.90
CA ASN A 19 13.82 34.39 7.36
C ASN A 19 12.27 34.36 7.36
N PRO A 20 11.62 34.51 8.53
CA PRO A 20 10.16 34.41 8.64
C PRO A 20 9.42 35.48 7.83
N VAL A 21 10.01 36.67 7.66
CA VAL A 21 9.42 37.76 6.86
C VAL A 21 9.42 37.40 5.37
N THR A 22 10.49 36.77 4.89
CA THR A 22 10.58 36.31 3.50
C THR A 22 9.57 35.18 3.24
N ALA A 23 9.44 34.24 4.17
CA ALA A 23 8.46 33.16 4.09
C ALA A 23 7.00 33.69 4.10
N ALA A 24 6.71 34.68 4.94
CA ALA A 24 5.39 35.33 5.00
C ALA A 24 5.05 36.09 3.70
N ARG A 25 6.01 36.86 3.15
CA ARG A 25 5.83 37.56 1.87
C ARG A 25 5.61 36.60 0.71
N PHE A 26 6.36 35.51 0.68
CA PHE A 26 6.19 34.44 -0.31
C PHE A 26 4.80 33.81 -0.20
N SER A 27 4.37 33.50 1.02
CA SER A 27 3.05 32.93 1.32
C SER A 27 1.91 33.85 0.88
N TYR A 28 1.99 35.13 1.20
CA TYR A 28 0.99 36.13 0.77
C TYR A 28 0.89 36.23 -0.75
N TRP A 29 2.03 36.33 -1.44
CA TRP A 29 2.08 36.37 -2.89
C TRP A 29 1.47 35.10 -3.52
N LEU A 30 1.86 33.93 -3.01
CA LEU A 30 1.35 32.65 -3.51
C LEU A 30 -0.17 32.55 -3.35
N SER A 31 -0.72 33.04 -2.22
CA SER A 31 -2.15 33.02 -1.96
C SER A 31 -2.97 33.83 -2.97
N SER A 32 -2.53 35.05 -3.27
CA SER A 32 -3.17 35.91 -4.30
C SER A 32 -3.10 35.24 -5.68
N VAL A 33 -1.94 34.71 -6.06
CA VAL A 33 -1.76 34.08 -7.38
C VAL A 33 -2.60 32.81 -7.54
N LEU A 34 -2.62 31.92 -6.55
CA LEU A 34 -3.43 30.70 -6.60
C LEU A 34 -4.94 31.03 -6.66
N SER A 35 -5.36 32.09 -5.98
CA SER A 35 -6.77 32.51 -5.98
C SER A 35 -7.18 33.14 -7.31
N GLU A 36 -6.40 34.11 -7.82
CA GLU A 36 -6.73 34.86 -9.03
C GLU A 36 -6.62 34.01 -10.30
N GLU A 37 -5.55 33.22 -10.45
CA GLU A 37 -5.21 32.57 -11.73
C GLU A 37 -5.80 31.16 -11.87
N ILE A 38 -6.15 30.50 -10.76
CA ILE A 38 -6.55 29.08 -10.77
C ILE A 38 -8.02 28.89 -10.41
N LEU A 39 -8.53 29.54 -9.35
CA LEU A 39 -9.95 29.41 -8.98
C LEU A 39 -10.88 30.06 -10.01
N HIS A 40 -10.44 31.16 -10.65
CA HIS A 40 -11.27 31.93 -11.57
C HIS A 40 -11.05 31.62 -13.06
N SER A 41 -9.99 30.88 -13.41
CA SER A 41 -9.66 30.54 -14.81
C SER A 41 -9.06 29.13 -14.93
N PRO A 42 -9.89 28.06 -14.95
CA PRO A 42 -9.39 26.72 -15.22
C PRO A 42 -8.79 26.65 -16.64
N TYR A 43 -7.72 25.87 -16.81
CA TYR A 43 -7.01 25.67 -18.09
C TYR A 43 -6.20 26.87 -18.62
N SER A 44 -5.82 27.84 -17.78
CA SER A 44 -4.89 28.90 -18.18
C SER A 44 -3.45 28.36 -18.27
N LYS A 45 -2.75 28.65 -19.38
CA LYS A 45 -1.33 28.29 -19.54
C LYS A 45 -0.47 28.85 -18.41
N ARG A 46 -0.81 30.06 -17.95
CA ARG A 46 -0.13 30.70 -16.83
C ARG A 46 -0.36 29.95 -15.51
N GLY A 47 -1.59 29.52 -15.23
CA GLY A 47 -1.92 28.69 -14.07
C GLY A 47 -1.18 27.35 -14.10
N GLU A 48 -1.07 26.73 -15.28
CA GLU A 48 -0.30 25.51 -15.48
C GLU A 48 1.20 25.72 -15.15
N GLU A 49 1.80 26.76 -15.71
CA GLU A 49 3.22 27.12 -15.47
C GLU A 49 3.51 27.44 -13.99
N ILE A 50 2.54 28.01 -13.27
CA ILE A 50 2.63 28.30 -11.83
C ILE A 50 2.54 27.02 -11.01
N LEU A 51 1.56 26.15 -11.30
CA LEU A 51 1.37 24.89 -10.60
C LEU A 51 2.54 23.92 -10.84
N GLU A 52 3.10 23.91 -12.05
CA GLU A 52 4.33 23.18 -12.36
C GLU A 52 5.51 23.68 -11.51
N ALA A 53 5.72 24.99 -11.47
CA ALA A 53 6.79 25.57 -10.69
C ALA A 53 6.60 25.31 -9.18
N LEU A 54 5.35 25.33 -8.70
CA LEU A 54 5.01 25.02 -7.31
C LEU A 54 5.22 23.54 -6.99
N ALA A 55 4.82 22.63 -7.86
CA ALA A 55 5.04 21.19 -7.68
C ALA A 55 6.54 20.88 -7.58
N ASN A 56 7.35 21.45 -8.49
CA ASN A 56 8.80 21.35 -8.44
C ASN A 56 9.41 21.97 -7.18
N PHE A 57 8.85 23.08 -6.71
CA PHE A 57 9.25 23.74 -5.46
C PHE A 57 8.99 22.85 -4.24
N THR A 58 7.79 22.28 -4.11
CA THR A 58 7.43 21.39 -2.99
C THR A 58 8.18 20.06 -3.03
N ASP A 59 8.46 19.55 -4.23
CA ASP A 59 9.32 18.38 -4.39
C ASP A 59 10.79 18.69 -4.06
N PHE A 60 11.30 19.88 -4.36
CA PHE A 60 12.64 20.27 -3.94
C PHE A 60 12.77 20.35 -2.42
N LEU A 61 11.78 20.97 -1.75
CA LEU A 61 11.79 21.10 -0.29
C LEU A 61 11.44 19.80 0.46
N GLN A 62 10.82 18.83 -0.21
CA GLN A 62 10.18 17.67 0.43
C GLN A 62 9.19 18.11 1.54
N GLU A 63 8.54 19.25 1.34
CA GLU A 63 7.66 19.89 2.32
C GLU A 63 6.51 20.60 1.58
N SER A 64 5.31 20.59 2.17
CA SER A 64 4.21 21.44 1.69
C SER A 64 4.37 22.90 2.11
N VAL A 65 3.86 23.78 1.25
CA VAL A 65 3.63 25.18 1.61
C VAL A 65 2.23 25.30 2.22
N PRO A 66 2.06 25.85 3.43
CA PRO A 66 0.74 25.92 4.08
C PRO A 66 -0.35 26.63 3.27
N VAL A 67 0.03 27.69 2.56
CA VAL A 67 -0.87 28.40 1.65
C VAL A 67 -1.32 27.50 0.49
N CYS A 68 -0.45 26.60 0.02
CA CYS A 68 -0.81 25.62 -0.98
C CYS A 68 -1.81 24.60 -0.43
N GLU A 69 -1.65 24.13 0.80
CA GLU A 69 -2.65 23.24 1.43
C GLU A 69 -4.01 23.94 1.62
N THR A 70 -4.00 25.19 2.10
CA THR A 70 -5.22 25.99 2.26
C THR A 70 -5.94 26.19 0.91
N PHE A 71 -5.18 26.39 -0.17
CA PHE A 71 -5.72 26.42 -1.52
C PHE A 71 -6.26 25.05 -1.96
N LEU A 72 -5.49 23.98 -1.78
CA LEU A 72 -5.85 22.62 -2.21
C LEU A 72 -7.15 22.17 -1.56
N THR A 73 -7.30 22.34 -0.25
CA THR A 73 -8.52 21.95 0.48
C THR A 73 -9.76 22.64 -0.08
N LYS A 74 -9.69 23.93 -0.39
CA LYS A 74 -10.78 24.67 -1.06
C LYS A 74 -10.99 24.21 -2.50
N TYR A 75 -9.91 24.06 -3.26
CA TYR A 75 -9.96 23.72 -4.68
C TYR A 75 -10.52 22.31 -4.90
N LEU A 76 -10.17 21.33 -4.06
CA LEU A 76 -10.62 19.95 -4.17
C LEU A 76 -12.14 19.80 -4.07
N HIS A 77 -12.82 20.69 -3.35
CA HIS A 77 -14.29 20.70 -3.31
C HIS A 77 -14.93 21.17 -4.63
N LEU A 78 -14.20 21.94 -5.45
CA LEU A 78 -14.64 22.45 -6.74
C LEU A 78 -14.04 21.68 -7.93
N TRP A 79 -13.01 20.87 -7.67
CA TRP A 79 -12.19 20.25 -8.71
C TRP A 79 -12.94 19.13 -9.43
N ASP A 80 -12.93 19.18 -10.76
CA ASP A 80 -13.55 18.20 -11.66
C ASP A 80 -12.69 16.94 -11.90
N GLY A 81 -11.52 16.85 -11.25
CA GLY A 81 -10.57 15.77 -11.47
C GLY A 81 -9.78 15.88 -12.78
N THR A 82 -9.95 16.93 -13.59
CA THR A 82 -9.34 17.04 -14.93
C THR A 82 -8.41 18.23 -15.02
N SER A 83 -8.85 19.40 -14.56
CA SER A 83 -8.08 20.65 -14.60
C SER A 83 -6.77 20.50 -13.82
N TYR A 84 -5.63 20.75 -14.47
CA TYR A 84 -4.28 20.71 -13.87
C TYR A 84 -3.92 19.41 -13.13
N ARG A 85 -4.55 18.29 -13.49
CA ARG A 85 -4.52 17.03 -12.73
C ARG A 85 -3.14 16.60 -12.27
N ILE A 86 -2.16 16.58 -13.17
CA ILE A 86 -0.82 16.08 -12.86
C ILE A 86 -0.21 16.86 -11.70
N TYR A 87 -0.29 18.19 -11.73
CA TYR A 87 0.29 19.05 -10.71
C TYR A 87 -0.49 18.99 -9.39
N ILE A 88 -1.83 18.96 -9.45
CA ILE A 88 -2.65 18.81 -8.25
C ILE A 88 -2.33 17.50 -7.53
N LEU A 89 -2.23 16.38 -8.26
CA LEU A 89 -1.86 15.09 -7.68
C LEU A 89 -0.45 15.11 -7.09
N VAL A 90 0.52 15.81 -7.68
CA VAL A 90 1.86 15.96 -7.10
C VAL A 90 1.81 16.76 -5.80
N LEU A 91 1.11 17.89 -5.78
CA LEU A 91 0.99 18.71 -4.57
C LEU A 91 0.32 17.96 -3.42
N ILE A 92 -0.69 17.13 -3.71
CA ILE A 92 -1.32 16.24 -2.71
C ILE A 92 -0.31 15.29 -2.08
N THR A 93 0.71 14.81 -2.80
CA THR A 93 1.70 13.89 -2.22
C THR A 93 2.55 14.51 -1.12
N ARG A 94 2.55 15.85 -1.00
CA ARG A 94 3.30 16.61 0.00
C ARG A 94 2.45 17.08 1.17
N PHE A 95 1.15 16.77 1.18
CA PHE A 95 0.24 17.19 2.24
C PHE A 95 0.75 16.76 3.62
N ARG A 96 0.64 17.65 4.61
CA ARG A 96 1.04 17.40 6.01
C ARG A 96 0.20 16.30 6.65
N LEU A 97 0.77 15.71 7.70
CA LEU A 97 0.06 14.75 8.52
C LEU A 97 -0.82 15.48 9.54
N TYR A 98 -2.12 15.15 9.55
CA TYR A 98 -3.12 15.67 10.48
C TYR A 98 -3.83 14.52 11.21
N PRO A 99 -4.63 14.78 12.25
CA PRO A 99 -5.60 13.79 12.73
C PRO A 99 -6.46 13.27 11.57
N PHE A 100 -6.81 11.98 11.60
CA PHE A 100 -7.53 11.36 10.47
C PHE A 100 -8.85 12.04 10.13
N SER A 101 -9.62 12.48 11.12
CA SER A 101 -10.87 13.23 10.89
C SER A 101 -10.64 14.47 10.02
N THR A 102 -9.65 15.27 10.39
CA THR A 102 -9.25 16.48 9.65
C THR A 102 -8.73 16.12 8.26
N LEU A 103 -7.84 15.13 8.16
CA LEU A 103 -7.31 14.67 6.88
C LEU A 103 -8.43 14.16 5.96
N ASN A 104 -9.40 13.45 6.52
CA ASN A 104 -10.53 12.90 5.79
C ASN A 104 -11.40 14.01 5.21
N ASP A 105 -11.78 15.00 6.01
CA ASP A 105 -12.67 16.08 5.58
C ASP A 105 -12.01 17.00 4.55
N LEU A 106 -10.72 17.30 4.76
CA LEU A 106 -9.96 18.24 3.93
C LEU A 106 -9.49 17.64 2.60
N LEU A 107 -9.15 16.34 2.58
CA LEU A 107 -8.44 15.72 1.47
C LEU A 107 -9.09 14.42 1.00
N LEU A 108 -9.28 13.45 1.90
CA LEU A 108 -9.60 12.08 1.47
C LEU A 108 -11.03 11.96 0.94
N GLU A 109 -12.00 12.62 1.56
CA GLU A 109 -13.41 12.55 1.16
C GLU A 109 -13.66 13.19 -0.21
N PRO A 110 -13.16 14.40 -0.53
CA PRO A 110 -13.20 14.93 -1.90
C PRO A 110 -12.58 13.98 -2.92
N LEU A 111 -11.40 13.41 -2.62
CA LEU A 111 -10.72 12.47 -3.51
C LEU A 111 -11.50 11.17 -3.70
N ARG A 112 -12.15 10.65 -2.65
CA ARG A 112 -13.00 9.45 -2.72
C ARG A 112 -14.22 9.67 -3.60
N LYS A 113 -14.87 10.83 -3.51
CA LYS A 113 -15.98 11.20 -4.40
C LYS A 113 -15.52 11.21 -5.86
N LEU A 114 -14.41 11.87 -6.15
CA LEU A 114 -13.81 11.89 -7.49
C LEU A 114 -13.41 10.49 -7.96
N PHE A 115 -12.83 9.69 -7.07
CA PHE A 115 -12.45 8.31 -7.36
C PHE A 115 -13.65 7.52 -7.87
N PHE A 116 -14.78 7.53 -7.19
CA PHE A 116 -15.95 6.75 -7.62
C PHE A 116 -16.66 7.29 -8.86
N CYS A 117 -16.58 8.60 -9.12
CA CYS A 117 -17.19 9.22 -10.30
C CYS A 117 -16.30 9.18 -11.56
N SER A 118 -15.02 8.79 -11.44
CA SER A 118 -14.07 8.87 -12.55
C SER A 118 -13.81 7.53 -13.23
N ASN A 119 -13.11 7.57 -14.37
CA ASN A 119 -12.69 6.36 -15.09
C ASN A 119 -11.53 5.62 -14.38
N VAL A 120 -11.26 4.39 -14.84
CA VAL A 120 -10.18 3.54 -14.31
C VAL A 120 -8.80 4.21 -14.34
N TYR A 121 -8.49 5.04 -15.36
CA TYR A 121 -7.19 5.69 -15.46
C TYR A 121 -6.99 6.73 -14.35
N PHE A 122 -8.00 7.54 -14.07
CA PHE A 122 -7.97 8.48 -12.96
C PHE A 122 -7.86 7.75 -11.62
N LYS A 123 -8.64 6.68 -11.42
CA LYS A 123 -8.57 5.82 -10.22
C LYS A 123 -7.14 5.32 -9.99
N CYS A 124 -6.47 4.83 -11.04
CA CYS A 124 -5.08 4.38 -10.98
C CYS A 124 -4.11 5.51 -10.63
N GLN A 125 -4.25 6.68 -11.27
CA GLN A 125 -3.43 7.87 -10.97
C GLN A 125 -3.59 8.32 -9.51
N LEU A 126 -4.82 8.28 -9.00
CA LEU A 126 -5.11 8.62 -7.61
C LEU A 126 -4.52 7.58 -6.64
N LEU A 127 -4.59 6.28 -6.93
CA LEU A 127 -3.92 5.26 -6.11
C LEU A 127 -2.40 5.45 -6.07
N ILE A 128 -1.78 5.83 -7.20
CA ILE A 128 -0.34 6.16 -7.25
C ILE A 128 -0.05 7.40 -6.39
N CYS A 129 -0.90 8.42 -6.44
CA CYS A 129 -0.80 9.61 -5.60
C CYS A 129 -0.91 9.25 -4.11
N LEU A 130 -1.92 8.47 -3.71
CA LEU A 130 -2.13 8.02 -2.33
C LEU A 130 -0.99 7.14 -1.83
N ARG A 131 -0.41 6.30 -2.68
CA ARG A 131 0.81 5.53 -2.37
C ARG A 131 2.00 6.46 -2.07
N LYS A 132 2.20 7.50 -2.89
CA LYS A 132 3.27 8.49 -2.67
C LYS A 132 3.02 9.32 -1.41
N LEU A 133 1.77 9.67 -1.13
CA LEU A 133 1.39 10.35 0.11
C LEU A 133 1.69 9.48 1.34
N LEU A 134 1.32 8.19 1.32
CA LEU A 134 1.68 7.25 2.39
C LEU A 134 3.20 7.18 2.59
N GLN A 135 3.96 7.11 1.48
CA GLN A 135 5.40 7.12 1.55
C GLN A 135 5.92 8.39 2.21
N ASN A 136 5.41 9.58 1.82
CA ASN A 136 5.76 10.86 2.41
C ASN A 136 5.45 10.92 3.91
N PHE A 137 4.27 10.42 4.32
CA PHE A 137 3.90 10.32 5.73
C PHE A 137 4.93 9.54 6.53
N ILE A 138 5.30 8.36 6.03
CA ILE A 138 6.23 7.48 6.74
C ILE A 138 7.67 8.02 6.76
N THR A 139 8.15 8.57 5.65
CA THR A 139 9.57 8.93 5.50
C THR A 139 9.91 10.33 5.96
N VAL A 140 8.95 11.27 5.92
CA VAL A 140 9.20 12.69 6.18
C VAL A 140 8.30 13.22 7.28
N GLU A 141 6.98 13.10 7.14
CA GLU A 141 6.05 13.80 8.06
C GLU A 141 6.07 13.24 9.48
N LEU A 142 6.24 11.92 9.67
CA LEU A 142 6.35 11.33 11.01
C LEU A 142 7.53 11.91 11.80
N GLU A 143 8.70 12.02 11.18
CA GLU A 143 9.89 12.59 11.81
C GLU A 143 9.73 14.09 12.03
N ARG A 144 9.17 14.81 11.05
CA ARG A 144 8.87 16.24 11.16
C ARG A 144 7.92 16.51 12.32
N TYR A 145 6.80 15.79 12.40
CA TYR A 145 5.82 15.89 13.49
C TYR A 145 6.47 15.69 14.86
N ASN A 146 7.20 14.58 15.03
CA ASN A 146 7.84 14.26 16.32
C ASN A 146 8.88 15.32 16.72
N THR A 147 9.62 15.86 15.76
CA THR A 147 10.63 16.88 16.02
C THR A 147 10.00 18.23 16.35
N THR A 148 8.92 18.61 15.67
CA THR A 148 8.18 19.85 15.96
C THR A 148 7.50 19.78 17.33
N LEU A 149 6.85 18.66 17.68
CA LEU A 149 6.19 18.49 18.97
C LEU A 149 7.18 18.58 20.14
N ARG A 150 8.33 17.88 20.05
CA ARG A 150 9.40 17.96 21.07
C ARG A 150 9.93 19.38 21.24
N ARG A 151 10.01 20.15 20.14
CA ARG A 151 10.43 21.56 20.20
C ARG A 151 9.39 22.42 20.91
N GLN A 152 8.11 22.25 20.60
CA GLN A 152 7.04 22.98 21.27
C GLN A 152 7.04 22.69 22.78
N GLU A 153 7.26 21.43 23.18
CA GLU A 153 7.40 21.03 24.58
C GLU A 153 8.65 21.66 25.24
N ASN A 154 9.79 21.74 24.53
CA ASN A 154 11.05 22.29 25.06
C ASN A 154 11.15 23.83 25.08
N VAL A 155 10.47 24.54 24.17
CA VAL A 155 10.47 26.03 24.13
C VAL A 155 9.77 26.62 25.35
N LEU A 156 8.86 25.87 25.97
CA LEU A 156 8.27 26.21 27.27
C LEU A 156 9.32 26.20 28.41
N GLU A 157 10.49 25.59 28.21
CA GLU A 157 11.48 25.36 29.28
C GLU A 157 12.79 26.18 29.16
N ASN A 158 13.28 26.58 27.97
CA ASN A 158 14.52 27.37 27.83
C ASN A 158 14.56 28.30 26.59
N THR A 159 14.93 29.58 26.77
CA THR A 159 14.73 30.67 25.79
C THR A 159 15.89 31.02 24.85
N THR A 160 17.00 30.27 24.80
CA THR A 160 18.20 30.75 24.08
C THR A 160 19.01 29.67 23.38
N GLU A 161 18.49 29.07 22.30
CA GLU A 161 19.35 28.40 21.32
C GLU A 161 19.00 28.78 19.89
N THR A 162 20.03 29.03 19.07
CA THR A 162 19.92 29.26 17.62
C THR A 162 19.57 27.96 16.91
N PHE A 163 18.32 27.83 16.46
CA PHE A 163 17.77 26.57 15.97
C PHE A 163 17.93 26.39 14.45
N ASN A 164 18.51 25.27 14.03
CA ASN A 164 18.31 24.75 12.68
C ASN A 164 16.83 24.31 12.55
N HIS A 165 16.04 25.06 11.77
CA HIS A 165 14.64 24.73 11.51
C HIS A 165 14.54 23.43 10.67
N VAL A 166 13.65 22.51 11.07
CA VAL A 166 13.36 21.26 10.33
C VAL A 166 12.40 21.49 9.16
N SER A 167 11.68 22.61 9.21
CA SER A 167 10.69 23.03 8.22
C SER A 167 10.89 24.52 7.95
N LEU A 168 10.74 24.91 6.69
CA LEU A 168 10.82 26.32 6.28
C LEU A 168 9.60 27.11 6.74
N PHE A 169 8.47 26.44 6.94
CA PHE A 169 7.18 27.01 7.30
C PHE A 169 6.77 26.51 8.69
N VAL A 170 7.34 27.16 9.72
CA VAL A 170 7.09 26.84 11.13
C VAL A 170 5.61 27.04 11.44
N GLU A 171 4.93 25.96 11.79
CA GLU A 171 3.55 25.98 12.27
C GLU A 171 3.44 25.23 13.59
N GLU A 172 2.50 25.68 14.42
CA GLU A 172 2.13 24.96 15.62
C GLU A 172 1.38 23.69 15.24
N VAL A 173 1.75 22.59 15.88
CA VAL A 173 1.14 21.28 15.63
C VAL A 173 0.35 20.86 16.86
N GLU A 174 -0.89 20.40 16.63
CA GLU A 174 -1.71 19.81 17.70
C GLU A 174 -1.19 18.41 18.06
N LYS A 175 -1.31 18.02 19.33
CA LYS A 175 -0.89 16.70 19.79
C LYS A 175 -1.92 15.64 19.41
N PHE A 176 -1.56 14.72 18.51
CA PHE A 176 -2.36 13.55 18.13
C PHE A 176 -1.50 12.29 18.01
N GLN A 177 -2.11 11.15 17.65
CA GLN A 177 -1.43 9.87 17.42
C GLN A 177 -1.14 9.68 15.93
N PRO A 178 0.05 10.05 15.42
CA PRO A 178 0.31 10.09 13.98
C PRO A 178 0.30 8.70 13.33
N LEU A 179 0.75 7.67 14.06
CA LEU A 179 0.73 6.30 13.57
C LEU A 179 -0.69 5.74 13.49
N GLN A 180 -1.63 6.24 14.31
CA GLN A 180 -3.04 5.87 14.21
C GLN A 180 -3.66 6.47 12.95
N THR A 181 -3.40 7.76 12.66
CA THR A 181 -3.81 8.38 11.39
C THR A 181 -3.32 7.57 10.18
N VAL A 182 -2.06 7.13 10.19
CA VAL A 182 -1.51 6.34 9.08
C VAL A 182 -2.26 5.01 8.92
N ALA A 183 -2.59 4.33 10.02
CA ALA A 183 -3.37 3.09 9.96
C ALA A 183 -4.78 3.33 9.40
N GLU A 184 -5.49 4.34 9.91
CA GLU A 184 -6.83 4.71 9.45
C GLU A 184 -6.82 5.16 7.98
N PHE A 185 -5.76 5.83 7.53
CA PHE A 185 -5.54 6.15 6.11
C PHE A 185 -5.41 4.89 5.25
N ILE A 186 -4.65 3.88 5.70
CA ILE A 186 -4.50 2.61 4.96
C ILE A 186 -5.85 1.89 4.87
N ASP A 187 -6.61 1.83 5.97
CA ASP A 187 -7.94 1.21 6.00
C ASP A 187 -8.94 1.94 5.10
N PHE A 188 -8.87 3.27 5.04
CA PHE A 188 -9.66 4.07 4.11
C PHE A 188 -9.35 3.72 2.65
N VAL A 189 -8.07 3.63 2.29
CA VAL A 189 -7.65 3.27 0.92
C VAL A 189 -8.05 1.83 0.59
N ASP A 190 -7.95 0.90 1.54
CA ASP A 190 -8.40 -0.48 1.38
C ASP A 190 -9.88 -0.56 0.97
N ALA A 191 -10.76 0.06 1.77
CA ALA A 191 -12.19 0.09 1.51
C ALA A 191 -12.50 0.69 0.14
N MET A 192 -11.79 1.77 -0.23
CA MET A 192 -11.92 2.40 -1.54
C MET A 192 -11.48 1.48 -2.69
N CYS A 193 -10.37 0.76 -2.52
CA CYS A 193 -9.85 -0.20 -3.49
C CYS A 193 -10.80 -1.38 -3.69
N LEU A 194 -11.36 -1.93 -2.60
CA LEU A 194 -12.27 -3.07 -2.64
C LEU A 194 -13.54 -2.75 -3.44
N VAL A 195 -14.18 -1.62 -3.13
CA VAL A 195 -15.37 -1.15 -3.85
C VAL A 195 -15.00 -0.77 -5.29
N GLY A 196 -13.89 -0.06 -5.48
CA GLY A 196 -13.42 0.38 -6.79
C GLY A 196 -13.16 -0.76 -7.77
N LEU A 197 -12.49 -1.83 -7.32
CA LEU A 197 -12.29 -3.03 -8.13
C LEU A 197 -13.61 -3.71 -8.49
N GLY A 198 -14.58 -3.73 -7.57
CA GLY A 198 -15.92 -4.23 -7.85
C GLY A 198 -16.62 -3.45 -8.97
N LEU A 199 -16.56 -2.12 -8.93
CA LEU A 199 -17.14 -1.26 -9.96
C LEU A 199 -16.46 -1.42 -11.33
N GLU A 200 -15.14 -1.62 -11.34
CA GLU A 200 -14.34 -1.81 -12.55
C GLU A 200 -14.25 -3.27 -13.02
N LYS A 201 -15.08 -4.17 -12.46
CA LYS A 201 -15.13 -5.61 -12.80
C LYS A 201 -13.75 -6.28 -12.74
N ASP A 202 -13.01 -6.02 -11.67
CA ASP A 202 -11.67 -6.56 -11.42
C ASP A 202 -10.66 -6.25 -12.55
N ASN A 203 -10.70 -5.01 -13.05
CA ASN A 203 -9.77 -4.52 -14.06
C ASN A 203 -8.30 -4.75 -13.67
N ALA A 204 -7.53 -5.37 -14.56
CA ALA A 204 -6.14 -5.76 -14.30
C ALA A 204 -5.19 -4.58 -14.03
N LEU A 205 -5.40 -3.44 -14.69
CA LEU A 205 -4.59 -2.24 -14.46
C LEU A 205 -4.82 -1.70 -13.06
N MET A 206 -6.10 -1.57 -12.68
CA MET A 206 -6.45 -1.13 -11.34
C MET A 206 -5.93 -2.08 -10.27
N MET A 207 -6.08 -3.39 -10.47
CA MET A 207 -5.53 -4.40 -9.55
C MET A 207 -4.01 -4.27 -9.41
N SER A 208 -3.29 -3.95 -10.50
CA SER A 208 -1.85 -3.69 -10.42
C SER A 208 -1.53 -2.49 -9.52
N CYS A 209 -2.27 -1.38 -9.62
CA CYS A 209 -2.06 -0.21 -8.78
C CYS A 209 -2.46 -0.46 -7.31
N VAL A 210 -3.50 -1.27 -7.07
CA VAL A 210 -3.87 -1.72 -5.71
C VAL A 210 -2.73 -2.53 -5.10
N LEU A 211 -2.18 -3.49 -5.85
CA LEU A 211 -1.02 -4.27 -5.41
C LEU A 211 0.21 -3.36 -5.17
N ASP A 212 0.47 -2.37 -6.02
CA ASP A 212 1.59 -1.42 -5.83
C ASP A 212 1.48 -0.67 -4.49
N PHE A 213 0.26 -0.32 -4.08
CA PHE A 213 -0.02 0.31 -2.79
C PHE A 213 0.23 -0.67 -1.63
N PHE A 214 -0.33 -1.88 -1.70
CA PHE A 214 -0.20 -2.86 -0.62
C PHE A 214 1.19 -3.49 -0.51
N GLU A 215 1.99 -3.47 -1.57
CA GLU A 215 3.41 -3.82 -1.48
C GLU A 215 4.16 -2.85 -0.58
N LEU A 216 3.91 -1.54 -0.71
CA LEU A 216 4.44 -0.54 0.22
C LEU A 216 3.92 -0.76 1.64
N VAL A 217 2.61 -0.98 1.82
CA VAL A 217 2.00 -1.26 3.14
C VAL A 217 2.66 -2.47 3.81
N SER A 218 2.86 -3.55 3.05
CA SER A 218 3.47 -4.79 3.55
C SER A 218 4.95 -4.64 3.93
N SER A 219 5.65 -3.64 3.37
CA SER A 219 7.05 -3.37 3.66
C SER A 219 7.26 -2.40 4.83
N LEU A 220 6.22 -1.72 5.33
CA LEU A 220 6.34 -0.64 6.31
C LEU A 220 7.14 -1.01 7.56
N THR A 221 6.86 -2.16 8.16
CA THR A 221 7.54 -2.62 9.38
C THR A 221 9.00 -2.97 9.10
N VAL A 222 9.24 -3.68 7.99
CA VAL A 222 10.56 -4.22 7.65
C VAL A 222 11.50 -3.13 7.14
N GLN A 223 11.01 -2.26 6.27
CA GLN A 223 11.80 -1.24 5.59
C GLN A 223 11.91 0.05 6.42
N TYR A 224 10.83 0.50 7.04
CA TYR A 224 10.77 1.80 7.72
C TYR A 224 10.69 1.69 9.25
N GLY A 225 10.59 0.48 9.80
CA GLY A 225 10.60 0.28 11.25
C GLY A 225 9.31 0.73 11.95
N THR A 226 8.21 0.88 11.22
CA THR A 226 6.90 1.17 11.82
C THR A 226 6.48 0.06 12.79
N PRO A 227 5.83 0.37 13.92
CA PRO A 227 5.59 -0.60 14.98
C PRO A 227 4.24 -1.34 14.83
N PHE A 228 3.77 -1.52 13.59
CA PHE A 228 2.53 -2.25 13.29
C PHE A 228 2.64 -2.99 11.96
N VAL A 229 1.75 -3.95 11.73
CA VAL A 229 1.58 -4.66 10.46
C VAL A 229 0.09 -4.63 10.11
N LEU A 230 -0.26 -4.10 8.94
CA LEU A 230 -1.63 -4.09 8.44
C LEU A 230 -1.75 -5.06 7.27
N LEU A 231 -2.86 -5.81 7.24
CA LEU A 231 -3.19 -6.73 6.17
C LEU A 231 -4.18 -6.05 5.22
N PRO A 232 -4.10 -6.30 3.91
CA PRO A 232 -5.22 -5.98 3.03
C PRO A 232 -6.47 -6.72 3.52
N SER A 233 -7.65 -6.15 3.27
CA SER A 233 -8.92 -6.78 3.59
C SER A 233 -9.03 -8.14 2.91
N ARG A 234 -9.72 -9.08 3.58
CA ARG A 234 -9.94 -10.42 3.04
C ARG A 234 -10.51 -10.39 1.62
N GLY A 235 -11.41 -9.43 1.33
CA GLY A 235 -11.95 -9.23 0.00
C GLY A 235 -10.87 -8.98 -1.06
N LEU A 236 -9.89 -8.12 -0.78
CA LEU A 236 -8.76 -7.86 -1.68
C LEU A 236 -7.82 -9.06 -1.78
N ILE A 237 -7.52 -9.72 -0.67
CA ILE A 237 -6.66 -10.92 -0.64
C ILE A 237 -7.24 -12.00 -1.55
N TYR A 238 -8.54 -12.32 -1.41
CA TYR A 238 -9.18 -13.37 -2.20
C TYR A 238 -9.47 -12.95 -3.64
N LYS A 239 -9.67 -11.66 -3.94
CA LYS A 239 -9.61 -11.16 -5.33
C LYS A 239 -8.25 -11.44 -5.96
N GLY A 240 -7.16 -11.34 -5.18
CA GLY A 240 -5.82 -11.73 -5.62
C GLY A 240 -5.65 -13.23 -5.86
N LEU A 241 -6.22 -14.07 -4.99
CA LEU A 241 -6.20 -15.53 -5.14
C LEU A 241 -6.94 -15.96 -6.41
N PHE A 242 -8.17 -15.47 -6.59
CA PHE A 242 -9.07 -15.88 -7.68
C PHE A 242 -8.89 -15.06 -8.97
N ALA A 243 -7.85 -14.23 -9.05
CA ALA A 243 -7.57 -13.43 -10.23
C ALA A 243 -7.33 -14.31 -11.47
N ASN A 244 -7.66 -13.80 -12.65
CA ASN A 244 -7.34 -14.44 -13.93
C ASN A 244 -5.92 -14.17 -14.42
N ASN A 245 -5.10 -13.46 -13.63
CA ASN A 245 -3.75 -13.04 -13.96
C ASN A 245 -2.72 -13.63 -12.98
N GLY A 246 -1.76 -14.40 -13.50
CA GLY A 246 -0.72 -15.04 -12.68
C GLY A 246 0.13 -14.04 -11.90
N MET A 247 0.39 -12.86 -12.48
CA MET A 247 1.13 -11.79 -11.81
C MET A 247 0.40 -11.28 -10.57
N THR A 248 -0.93 -11.12 -10.64
CA THR A 248 -1.74 -10.68 -9.51
C THR A 248 -1.65 -11.67 -8.35
N CYS A 249 -1.81 -12.97 -8.63
CA CYS A 249 -1.70 -14.00 -7.60
C CYS A 249 -0.27 -14.08 -7.03
N SER A 250 0.75 -13.95 -7.87
CA SER A 250 2.17 -13.95 -7.43
C SER A 250 2.51 -12.75 -6.54
N ARG A 251 2.09 -11.55 -6.92
CA ARG A 251 2.29 -10.34 -6.12
C ARG A 251 1.54 -10.40 -4.80
N MET A 252 0.31 -10.92 -4.78
CA MET A 252 -0.44 -11.16 -3.54
C MET A 252 0.27 -12.16 -2.62
N CYS A 253 0.83 -13.25 -3.16
CA CYS A 253 1.69 -14.16 -2.39
C CYS A 253 2.88 -13.42 -1.76
N GLY A 254 3.51 -12.52 -2.51
CA GLY A 254 4.59 -11.66 -2.02
C GLY A 254 4.16 -10.74 -0.88
N ILE A 255 3.01 -10.07 -1.00
CA ILE A 255 2.42 -9.22 0.05
C ILE A 255 2.20 -10.04 1.33
N LEU A 256 1.56 -11.21 1.25
CA LEU A 256 1.32 -12.08 2.42
C LEU A 256 2.64 -12.53 3.07
N LEU A 257 3.67 -12.82 2.27
CA LEU A 257 4.99 -13.18 2.77
C LEU A 257 5.66 -11.99 3.47
N ASN A 258 5.55 -10.79 2.93
CA ASN A 258 6.06 -9.56 3.54
C ASN A 258 5.36 -9.27 4.87
N CYS A 259 4.03 -9.41 4.94
CA CYS A 259 3.28 -9.26 6.19
C CYS A 259 3.76 -10.26 7.26
N ARG A 260 4.02 -11.52 6.90
CA ARG A 260 4.63 -12.49 7.83
C ARG A 260 5.99 -12.01 8.32
N ASN A 261 6.86 -11.52 7.43
CA ASN A 261 8.18 -11.02 7.80
C ASN A 261 8.06 -9.78 8.71
N GLY A 262 7.08 -8.92 8.46
CA GLY A 262 6.70 -7.81 9.32
C GLY A 262 6.36 -8.27 10.73
N PHE A 263 5.47 -9.26 10.89
CA PHE A 263 5.13 -9.80 12.22
C PHE A 263 6.32 -10.43 12.93
N LEU A 264 7.21 -11.11 12.20
CA LEU A 264 8.44 -11.66 12.79
C LEU A 264 9.38 -10.56 13.31
N LYS A 265 9.54 -9.48 12.53
CA LYS A 265 10.34 -8.32 12.95
C LYS A 265 9.69 -7.62 14.15
N LEU A 266 8.38 -7.43 14.13
CA LEU A 266 7.63 -6.79 15.21
C LEU A 266 7.78 -7.55 16.54
N LYS A 267 7.81 -8.90 16.51
CA LYS A 267 8.09 -9.72 17.70
C LYS A 267 9.50 -9.50 18.29
N SER A 268 10.45 -9.09 17.46
CA SER A 268 11.84 -8.82 17.88
C SER A 268 12.08 -7.36 18.29
N MET A 269 11.14 -6.46 18.01
CA MET A 269 11.25 -5.06 18.41
C MET A 269 11.05 -4.91 19.92
N PRO A 270 11.75 -3.97 20.57
CA PRO A 270 11.46 -3.64 21.97
C PRO A 270 10.00 -3.20 22.08
N LYS A 271 9.27 -3.73 23.05
CA LYS A 271 7.89 -3.29 23.34
C LYS A 271 7.97 -1.82 23.73
N PRO A 272 7.42 -0.87 22.96
CA PRO A 272 7.43 0.51 23.36
C PRO A 272 6.39 0.68 24.48
N ASP A 273 6.82 1.25 25.60
CA ASP A 273 5.99 1.41 26.81
C ASP A 273 4.74 2.29 26.61
N ASN A 274 4.64 3.04 25.49
CA ASN A 274 3.63 4.09 25.29
C ASN A 274 3.00 4.17 23.88
N LEU A 275 2.93 3.08 23.11
CA LEU A 275 2.15 3.06 21.86
C LEU A 275 1.03 2.02 21.90
N GLY A 276 -0.20 2.48 22.08
CA GLY A 276 -1.43 1.68 22.03
C GLY A 276 -1.67 0.93 20.71
N LEU A 277 -0.84 1.18 19.68
CA LEU A 277 -0.87 0.50 18.39
C LEU A 277 -0.02 -0.80 18.34
N VAL A 278 0.84 -1.06 19.34
CA VAL A 278 1.79 -2.20 19.32
C VAL A 278 1.22 -3.48 19.93
N ASN A 279 -0.07 -3.52 20.21
CA ASN A 279 -0.72 -4.80 20.38
C ASN A 279 -0.80 -5.46 19.00
N ILE A 280 0.14 -6.37 18.75
CA ILE A 280 -0.01 -7.44 17.78
C ILE A 280 -1.39 -8.04 18.05
N ASP A 281 -2.39 -7.62 17.29
CA ASP A 281 -3.72 -8.19 17.45
C ASP A 281 -3.61 -9.66 17.07
N VAL A 282 -3.90 -10.53 18.03
CA VAL A 282 -3.94 -11.98 17.82
C VAL A 282 -4.84 -12.29 16.64
N ASN A 283 -5.92 -11.52 16.45
CA ASN A 283 -6.83 -11.66 15.33
C ASN A 283 -6.14 -11.39 13.98
N SER A 284 -5.19 -10.46 13.91
CA SER A 284 -4.46 -10.16 12.67
C SER A 284 -3.48 -11.29 12.31
N ILE A 285 -2.81 -11.89 13.29
CA ILE A 285 -1.96 -13.07 13.05
C ILE A 285 -2.81 -14.26 12.59
N ASP A 286 -3.95 -14.50 13.24
CA ASP A 286 -4.85 -15.59 12.87
C ASP A 286 -5.47 -15.38 11.49
N THR A 287 -5.81 -14.14 11.15
CA THR A 287 -6.27 -13.76 9.81
C THR A 287 -5.20 -14.04 8.76
N LEU A 288 -3.94 -13.65 8.99
CA LEU A 288 -2.84 -13.96 8.09
C LEU A 288 -2.65 -15.48 7.94
N ASN A 289 -2.65 -16.21 9.05
CA ASN A 289 -2.49 -17.67 9.03
C ASN A 289 -3.62 -18.36 8.24
N ALA A 290 -4.86 -17.90 8.40
CA ALA A 290 -6.01 -18.38 7.64
C ALA A 290 -5.82 -18.16 6.13
N CYS A 291 -5.48 -16.93 5.72
CA CYS A 291 -5.26 -16.61 4.31
C CYS A 291 -4.07 -17.39 3.72
N VAL A 292 -2.97 -17.52 4.46
CA VAL A 292 -1.80 -18.31 4.04
C VAL A 292 -2.17 -19.78 3.84
N LEU A 293 -2.96 -20.35 4.75
CA LEU A 293 -3.42 -21.73 4.64
C LEU A 293 -4.31 -21.92 3.41
N ASP A 294 -5.27 -21.01 3.17
CA ASP A 294 -6.11 -21.04 1.98
C ASP A 294 -5.29 -21.02 0.68
N PHE A 295 -4.27 -20.16 0.61
CA PHE A 295 -3.36 -20.10 -0.54
C PHE A 295 -2.54 -21.39 -0.70
N CYS A 296 -2.00 -21.94 0.40
CA CYS A 296 -1.23 -23.19 0.36
C CYS A 296 -2.10 -24.40 -0.05
N ASP A 297 -3.31 -24.47 0.50
CA ASP A 297 -4.22 -25.59 0.32
C ASP A 297 -4.86 -25.58 -1.08
N SER A 298 -5.14 -24.40 -1.64
CA SER A 298 -5.58 -24.23 -3.02
C SER A 298 -4.46 -24.44 -4.04
N LEU A 299 -3.38 -23.66 -3.97
CA LEU A 299 -2.36 -23.62 -5.02
C LEU A 299 -1.50 -24.90 -5.05
N TRP A 300 -1.17 -25.49 -3.88
CA TRP A 300 -0.14 -26.54 -3.81
C TRP A 300 -0.58 -27.89 -3.22
N ARG A 301 -1.32 -27.89 -2.10
CA ARG A 301 -1.62 -29.13 -1.33
C ARG A 301 -2.89 -29.84 -1.78
N TYR A 302 -3.75 -29.19 -2.55
CA TYR A 302 -5.00 -29.73 -3.11
C TYR A 302 -6.01 -30.09 -2.01
N ARG A 303 -6.25 -29.14 -1.11
CA ARG A 303 -7.11 -29.29 0.07
C ARG A 303 -8.09 -28.13 0.27
N ALA A 304 -8.28 -27.28 -0.74
CA ALA A 304 -9.08 -26.05 -0.64
C ALA A 304 -10.47 -26.26 -0.01
N PHE A 305 -11.19 -27.30 -0.42
CA PHE A 305 -12.57 -27.58 0.02
C PHE A 305 -12.63 -28.65 1.13
N LYS A 306 -11.53 -28.88 1.85
CA LYS A 306 -11.55 -29.77 3.02
C LYS A 306 -12.06 -29.02 4.25
N LYS A 307 -13.01 -29.63 4.96
CA LYS A 307 -13.64 -29.06 6.16
C LYS A 307 -12.75 -29.08 7.42
N ASP A 308 -11.65 -29.82 7.39
CA ASP A 308 -10.72 -29.97 8.52
C ASP A 308 -9.71 -28.82 8.58
N THR A 309 -10.20 -27.59 8.70
CA THR A 309 -9.35 -26.40 8.77
C THR A 309 -9.55 -25.69 10.10
N ARG A 310 -8.43 -25.32 10.72
CA ARG A 310 -8.39 -24.64 12.03
C ARG A 310 -9.01 -23.24 12.00
N TYR A 311 -9.09 -22.61 10.83
CA TYR A 311 -9.53 -21.24 10.65
C TYR A 311 -10.67 -21.15 9.64
N PRO A 312 -11.53 -20.11 9.72
CA PRO A 312 -12.54 -19.86 8.70
C PRO A 312 -11.90 -19.62 7.32
N THR A 313 -12.27 -20.45 6.35
CA THR A 313 -11.71 -20.44 4.98
C THR A 313 -12.63 -19.73 3.99
N ALA A 314 -12.06 -19.16 2.93
CA ALA A 314 -12.85 -18.66 1.79
C ALA A 314 -13.55 -19.77 0.99
N PHE A 315 -13.21 -21.02 1.25
CA PHE A 315 -13.75 -22.21 0.57
C PHE A 315 -14.87 -22.90 1.36
N THR A 316 -15.39 -22.24 2.40
CA THR A 316 -16.53 -22.75 3.18
C THR A 316 -17.79 -22.66 2.30
N VAL A 317 -18.12 -23.77 1.66
CA VAL A 317 -19.30 -23.93 0.79
C VAL A 317 -20.10 -25.14 1.28
N GLU A 318 -21.43 -25.07 1.25
CA GLU A 318 -22.28 -26.21 1.59
C GLU A 318 -22.04 -27.41 0.66
N ASP A 319 -22.04 -28.62 1.21
CA ASP A 319 -21.78 -29.85 0.44
C ASP A 319 -22.78 -30.01 -0.70
N GLY A 320 -24.06 -29.67 -0.46
CA GLY A 320 -25.09 -29.72 -1.49
C GLY A 320 -24.79 -28.84 -2.71
N VAL A 321 -24.10 -27.71 -2.52
CA VAL A 321 -23.68 -26.84 -3.63
C VAL A 321 -22.48 -27.46 -4.38
N VAL A 322 -21.52 -28.02 -3.65
CA VAL A 322 -20.35 -28.68 -4.25
C VAL A 322 -20.78 -29.92 -5.06
N GLU A 323 -21.71 -30.71 -4.53
CA GLU A 323 -22.33 -31.86 -5.20
C GLU A 323 -23.13 -31.42 -6.43
N ALA A 324 -23.97 -30.38 -6.31
CA ALA A 324 -24.76 -29.85 -7.42
C ALA A 324 -23.90 -29.35 -8.59
N LEU A 325 -22.74 -28.74 -8.31
CA LEU A 325 -21.81 -28.28 -9.34
C LEU A 325 -21.15 -29.44 -10.12
N SER A 326 -21.14 -30.66 -9.56
CA SER A 326 -20.62 -31.88 -10.20
C SER A 326 -19.20 -31.72 -10.78
N VAL A 327 -18.38 -30.85 -10.19
CA VAL A 327 -17.02 -30.58 -10.66
C VAL A 327 -16.08 -31.71 -10.25
N PRO A 328 -15.39 -32.38 -11.18
CA PRO A 328 -14.48 -33.45 -10.82
C PRO A 328 -13.23 -32.87 -10.16
N ARG A 329 -12.80 -33.48 -9.05
CA ARG A 329 -11.56 -33.09 -8.33
C ARG A 329 -11.57 -31.61 -7.91
N VAL A 330 -12.66 -31.16 -7.29
CA VAL A 330 -12.89 -29.78 -6.81
C VAL A 330 -11.68 -29.18 -6.08
N ASN A 331 -11.04 -29.98 -5.22
CA ASN A 331 -9.85 -29.59 -4.46
C ASN A 331 -8.62 -29.24 -5.30
N GLU A 332 -8.57 -29.65 -6.56
CA GLU A 332 -7.48 -29.37 -7.49
C GLU A 332 -7.76 -28.19 -8.43
N CYS A 333 -8.99 -27.65 -8.46
CA CYS A 333 -9.39 -26.63 -9.43
C CYS A 333 -8.54 -25.35 -9.36
N PHE A 334 -8.14 -24.95 -8.16
CA PHE A 334 -7.28 -23.79 -7.92
C PHE A 334 -5.80 -24.13 -7.75
N SER A 335 -5.39 -25.36 -8.09
CA SER A 335 -3.99 -25.73 -8.07
C SER A 335 -3.18 -24.99 -9.13
N LEU A 336 -1.88 -24.78 -8.91
CA LEU A 336 -1.00 -24.07 -9.86
C LEU A 336 -1.11 -24.54 -11.33
N HIS A 337 -1.41 -25.81 -11.57
CA HIS A 337 -1.50 -26.35 -12.93
C HIS A 337 -2.90 -26.27 -13.53
N ARG A 338 -3.94 -25.97 -12.74
CA ARG A 338 -5.35 -25.90 -13.18
C ARG A 338 -5.98 -24.52 -13.00
N HIS A 339 -5.39 -23.70 -12.14
CA HIS A 339 -5.84 -22.36 -11.85
C HIS A 339 -5.83 -21.51 -13.12
N GLN A 340 -6.91 -20.80 -13.39
CA GLN A 340 -7.10 -20.03 -14.62
C GLN A 340 -5.93 -19.07 -14.91
N ALA A 341 -5.44 -18.39 -13.87
CA ALA A 341 -4.26 -17.51 -13.93
C ALA A 341 -2.97 -18.14 -14.46
N PHE A 342 -2.81 -19.46 -14.28
CA PHE A 342 -1.56 -20.18 -14.52
C PHE A 342 -1.64 -21.15 -15.70
N LEU A 343 -2.82 -21.36 -16.29
CA LEU A 343 -2.99 -22.29 -17.42
C LEU A 343 -2.04 -21.94 -18.58
N GLY A 344 -1.94 -20.66 -18.98
CA GLY A 344 -1.02 -20.25 -20.04
C GLY A 344 0.44 -20.62 -19.75
N PHE A 345 0.89 -20.42 -18.51
CA PHE A 345 2.22 -20.80 -18.06
C PHE A 345 2.40 -22.32 -18.01
N ALA A 346 1.38 -23.07 -17.59
CA ALA A 346 1.39 -24.53 -17.56
C ALA A 346 1.57 -25.11 -18.96
N TRP A 347 0.86 -24.56 -19.95
CA TRP A 347 1.00 -24.94 -21.36
C TRP A 347 2.40 -24.60 -21.91
N ALA A 348 2.92 -23.40 -21.64
CA ALA A 348 4.25 -23.00 -22.06
C ALA A 348 5.35 -23.93 -21.49
N TYR A 349 5.28 -24.22 -20.19
CA TYR A 349 6.17 -25.17 -19.53
C TYR A 349 6.11 -26.55 -20.19
N LEU A 350 4.92 -27.12 -20.37
CA LEU A 350 4.82 -28.47 -20.94
C LEU A 350 5.32 -28.54 -22.38
N LYS A 351 5.13 -27.48 -23.18
CA LYS A 351 5.67 -27.41 -24.54
C LYS A 351 7.21 -27.38 -24.58
N GLU A 352 7.83 -26.78 -23.58
CA GLU A 352 9.30 -26.69 -23.48
C GLU A 352 9.93 -28.00 -22.98
N PHE A 353 9.32 -28.65 -21.99
CA PHE A 353 9.90 -29.80 -21.29
C PHE A 353 9.38 -31.16 -21.76
N GLN A 354 8.42 -31.21 -22.69
CA GLN A 354 7.94 -32.46 -23.30
C GLN A 354 8.23 -32.54 -24.80
N PRO A 355 8.43 -33.77 -25.33
CA PRO A 355 8.59 -33.97 -26.76
C PRO A 355 7.32 -33.53 -27.52
N PRO A 356 7.45 -32.94 -28.73
CA PRO A 356 6.36 -32.31 -29.46
C PRO A 356 5.23 -33.27 -29.87
N GLU A 357 5.50 -34.57 -29.90
CA GLU A 357 4.57 -35.62 -30.31
C GLU A 357 3.62 -36.07 -29.19
N LYS A 358 3.90 -35.71 -27.95
CA LYS A 358 3.11 -36.16 -26.79
C LYS A 358 1.93 -35.22 -26.55
N LYS A 359 0.74 -35.79 -26.33
CA LYS A 359 -0.42 -35.01 -25.89
C LYS A 359 -0.12 -34.35 -24.54
N VAL A 360 -0.16 -33.03 -24.54
CA VAL A 360 0.08 -32.18 -23.37
C VAL A 360 -1.19 -32.07 -22.55
N HIS A 361 -1.11 -32.30 -21.24
CA HIS A 361 -2.22 -32.07 -20.31
C HIS A 361 -1.69 -31.49 -18.99
N PRO A 362 -2.31 -30.45 -18.41
CA PRO A 362 -1.78 -29.78 -17.21
C PRO A 362 -1.54 -30.70 -16.01
N ASP A 363 -2.34 -31.77 -15.86
CA ASP A 363 -2.14 -32.77 -14.79
C ASP A 363 -0.77 -33.46 -14.81
N GLN A 364 -0.06 -33.46 -15.95
CA GLN A 364 1.29 -34.02 -16.05
C GLN A 364 2.28 -33.24 -15.16
N ILE A 365 2.00 -31.97 -14.87
CA ILE A 365 2.81 -31.13 -13.96
C ILE A 365 2.79 -31.65 -12.52
N LYS A 366 1.80 -32.46 -12.12
CA LYS A 366 1.72 -32.99 -10.74
C LYS A 366 2.97 -33.79 -10.34
N GLN A 367 3.62 -34.45 -11.29
CA GLN A 367 4.85 -35.21 -11.05
C GLN A 367 6.10 -34.32 -11.01
N ALA A 368 6.03 -33.11 -11.58
CA ALA A 368 7.15 -32.19 -11.75
C ALA A 368 6.90 -30.80 -11.13
N LYS A 369 6.08 -30.70 -10.06
CA LYS A 369 5.67 -29.41 -9.47
C LYS A 369 6.82 -28.47 -9.14
N ARG A 370 7.96 -29.01 -8.70
CA ARG A 370 9.16 -28.22 -8.35
C ARG A 370 9.80 -27.58 -9.59
N SER A 371 9.98 -28.36 -10.65
CA SER A 371 10.49 -27.86 -11.93
C SER A 371 9.55 -26.81 -12.52
N TYR A 372 8.23 -27.01 -12.40
CA TYR A 372 7.26 -25.99 -12.80
C TYR A 372 7.37 -24.71 -11.95
N LEU A 373 7.61 -24.82 -10.64
CA LEU A 373 7.81 -23.65 -9.79
C LEU A 373 9.06 -22.85 -10.17
N GLU A 374 10.14 -23.54 -10.56
CA GLU A 374 11.37 -22.91 -11.09
C GLU A 374 11.11 -22.22 -12.42
N PHE A 375 10.30 -22.83 -13.30
CA PHE A 375 9.83 -22.19 -14.53
C PHE A 375 9.05 -20.90 -14.22
N LEU A 376 8.09 -20.92 -13.29
CA LEU A 376 7.34 -19.72 -12.90
C LEU A 376 8.27 -18.61 -12.37
N ARG A 377 9.31 -18.97 -11.60
CA ARG A 377 10.33 -18.02 -11.16
C ARG A 377 11.08 -17.40 -12.35
N ARG A 378 11.43 -18.19 -13.37
CA ARG A 378 12.07 -17.69 -14.60
C ARG A 378 11.17 -16.71 -15.35
N GLU A 379 9.86 -16.95 -15.35
CA GLU A 379 8.82 -16.07 -15.91
C GLU A 379 8.47 -14.86 -15.00
N GLN A 380 9.36 -14.48 -14.06
CA GLN A 380 9.21 -13.33 -13.16
C GLN A 380 8.08 -13.43 -12.11
N LEU A 381 7.52 -14.63 -11.88
CA LEU A 381 6.55 -14.88 -10.82
C LEU A 381 7.26 -15.26 -9.52
N HIS A 382 8.11 -14.36 -9.00
CA HIS A 382 8.93 -14.63 -7.81
C HIS A 382 8.11 -14.81 -6.53
N GLY A 383 7.08 -13.97 -6.33
CA GLY A 383 6.30 -13.97 -5.09
C GLY A 383 5.62 -15.31 -4.78
N ILE A 384 5.05 -15.98 -5.79
CA ILE A 384 4.44 -17.31 -5.58
C ILE A 384 5.49 -18.39 -5.30
N ALA A 385 6.65 -18.32 -5.95
CA ALA A 385 7.74 -19.26 -5.72
C ALA A 385 8.30 -19.14 -4.31
N GLU A 386 8.64 -17.93 -3.87
CA GLU A 386 9.15 -17.66 -2.52
C GLU A 386 8.13 -18.01 -1.43
N PHE A 387 6.85 -17.69 -1.66
CA PHE A 387 5.76 -18.03 -0.75
C PHE A 387 5.67 -19.54 -0.54
N ILE A 388 5.58 -20.32 -1.62
CA ILE A 388 5.49 -21.79 -1.52
C ILE A 388 6.71 -22.36 -0.81
N GLU A 389 7.90 -21.87 -1.13
CA GLU A 389 9.12 -22.36 -0.49
C GLU A 389 9.14 -22.08 1.01
N GLN A 390 8.78 -20.87 1.45
CA GLN A 390 8.79 -20.49 2.86
C GLN A 390 7.75 -21.24 3.69
N PHE A 391 6.54 -21.41 3.17
CA PHE A 391 5.43 -21.99 3.93
C PHE A 391 5.32 -23.53 3.81
N ILE A 392 5.81 -24.12 2.72
CA ILE A 392 5.69 -25.57 2.49
C ILE A 392 7.01 -26.32 2.76
N LYS A 393 8.19 -25.78 2.41
CA LYS A 393 9.47 -26.48 2.72
C LYS A 393 9.71 -26.55 4.23
N LYS A 394 9.34 -25.51 5.00
CA LYS A 394 9.45 -25.52 6.47
C LYS A 394 8.47 -26.48 7.15
N ALA A 395 7.30 -26.75 6.54
CA ALA A 395 6.37 -27.75 7.08
C ALA A 395 6.97 -29.17 6.99
N SER A 396 7.63 -29.52 5.88
CA SER A 396 8.29 -30.83 5.73
C SER A 396 9.47 -31.04 6.68
N SER A 397 10.21 -29.98 7.05
CA SER A 397 11.27 -30.08 8.08
C SER A 397 10.72 -30.04 9.51
N SER A 398 9.55 -29.43 9.74
CA SER A 398 8.88 -29.47 11.05
C SER A 398 8.23 -30.82 11.36
N MET A 399 7.75 -31.56 10.34
CA MET A 399 7.27 -32.94 10.51
C MET A 399 8.38 -33.89 10.98
N SER A 400 9.64 -33.64 10.61
CA SER A 400 10.81 -34.38 11.10
C SER A 400 11.21 -34.04 12.55
N LYS A 401 10.69 -32.96 13.13
CA LYS A 401 10.99 -32.54 14.52
C LYS A 401 9.86 -32.87 15.52
N SER A 402 8.77 -33.47 15.07
CA SER A 402 7.64 -33.87 15.91
C SER A 402 7.90 -35.10 16.82
N HIS A 403 9.09 -35.69 16.77
CA HIS A 403 9.51 -36.75 17.71
C HIS A 403 10.39 -36.29 18.89
N ILE A 404 10.62 -34.99 19.10
CA ILE A 404 11.49 -34.51 20.21
C ILE A 404 10.77 -33.60 21.22
N ALA A 405 9.54 -33.14 20.96
CA ALA A 405 8.82 -32.24 21.88
C ALA A 405 7.77 -32.96 22.76
N ALA A 406 8.12 -34.11 23.33
CA ALA A 406 7.25 -34.87 24.26
C ALA A 406 7.88 -35.13 25.64
N SER A 407 8.92 -34.39 26.06
CA SER A 407 9.54 -34.60 27.38
C SER A 407 9.68 -33.37 28.28
N MET A 408 9.06 -32.23 27.97
CA MET A 408 9.09 -31.07 28.87
C MET A 408 7.71 -30.44 29.00
N ALA A 409 6.82 -31.20 29.62
CA ALA A 409 5.62 -30.68 30.28
C ALA A 409 5.37 -31.53 31.52
N SER A 410 5.78 -31.01 32.69
CA SER A 410 5.23 -31.19 34.05
C SER A 410 6.34 -31.08 35.11
N PRO A 411 6.07 -30.50 36.28
CA PRO A 411 5.35 -29.26 36.59
C PRO A 411 6.29 -28.04 36.62
#